data_AF-A0A351KQ44-F1
#
_entry.id   AF-A0A351KQ44-F1
#
_cell.length_a   1.000
_cell.length_b   1.000
_cell.length_c   1.000
_cell.angle_alpha   90.00
_cell.angle_beta   90.00
_cell.angle_gamma   90.00
#
_symmetry.space_group_name_H-M   'P 1'
#
loop_
_entity.id
_entity.type
_entity.pdbx_description
1 polymer ?
#
loop_
_entity_poly.entity_id
_entity_poly.type
_entity_poly.pdbx_seq_one_letter_code
_entity_poly.pdbx_strand_id
1 'polypeptide(L)' 'LYLSDRKKNLEFAAITSSFLSLAGEKGALDLYHGGLRARGSQGEILLDDVDYRGYFDHLREEVRSWTYMKFPFIERL' A
#
# COMPACT_ATOMS: atom_id res chain seq x y z
N LEU A 1 -12.20 -3.02 -15.13
CA LEU A 1 -11.15 -4.00 -15.50
C LEU A 1 -11.14 -5.23 -14.59
N TYR A 2 -11.03 -5.10 -13.26
CA TYR A 2 -11.12 -6.29 -12.37
C TYR A 2 -12.49 -6.96 -12.41
N LEU A 3 -13.56 -6.16 -12.38
CA LEU A 3 -14.94 -6.66 -12.34
C LEU A 3 -15.45 -7.21 -13.69
N SER A 4 -14.75 -6.95 -14.80
CA SER A 4 -15.22 -7.41 -16.13
C SER A 4 -15.08 -8.91 -16.34
N ASP A 5 -14.17 -9.56 -15.61
CA ASP A 5 -14.07 -11.04 -15.57
C ASP A 5 -13.53 -11.48 -14.20
N ARG A 6 -14.41 -11.43 -13.20
CA ARG A 6 -14.05 -11.66 -11.81
C ARG A 6 -13.51 -13.06 -11.55
N LYS A 7 -14.07 -14.10 -12.20
CA LYS A 7 -13.66 -15.49 -11.98
C LYS A 7 -12.21 -15.70 -12.42
N LYS A 8 -11.89 -15.30 -13.66
CA LYS A 8 -10.53 -15.37 -14.20
C LYS A 8 -9.54 -14.60 -13.32
N ASN A 9 -9.90 -13.38 -12.93
CA ASN A 9 -9.00 -12.53 -12.16
C ASN A 9 -8.75 -13.07 -10.73
N LEU A 10 -9.72 -13.75 -10.13
CA LEU A 10 -9.53 -14.43 -8.84
C LEU A 10 -8.62 -15.66 -8.96
N GLU A 11 -8.79 -16.45 -10.02
CA GLU A 11 -8.00 -17.68 -10.24
C GLU A 11 -6.55 -17.41 -10.68
N PHE A 12 -6.25 -16.23 -11.24
CA PHE A 12 -4.92 -15.92 -11.76
C PHE A 12 -3.83 -15.79 -10.68
N ALA A 13 -4.15 -15.12 -9.57
CA ALA A 13 -3.35 -15.01 -8.34
C ALA A 13 -3.91 -13.88 -7.45
N ALA A 14 -5.14 -14.00 -6.96
CA ALA A 14 -5.65 -13.01 -6.01
C ALA A 14 -4.88 -13.08 -4.68
N ILE A 15 -4.28 -11.97 -4.27
CA ILE A 15 -3.52 -11.85 -3.02
C ILE A 15 -4.17 -10.79 -2.15
N THR A 16 -4.41 -11.12 -0.89
CA THR A 16 -4.90 -10.15 0.10
C THR A 16 -3.71 -9.43 0.73
N SER A 17 -3.63 -8.12 0.55
CA SER A 17 -2.56 -7.28 1.10
C SER A 17 -3.12 -5.95 1.59
N SER A 18 -2.29 -5.19 2.30
CA SER A 18 -2.51 -3.76 2.50
C SER A 18 -2.27 -2.99 1.19
N PHE A 19 -2.83 -1.78 1.12
CA PHE A 19 -2.60 -0.81 0.05
C PHE A 19 -2.13 0.51 0.64
N LEU A 20 -1.10 1.11 0.03
CA LEU A 20 -0.53 2.41 0.38
C LEU A 20 -0.82 3.41 -0.74
N SER A 21 -1.21 4.63 -0.39
CA SER A 21 -1.46 5.72 -1.34
C SER A 21 -1.08 7.09 -0.74
N LEU A 22 -0.94 8.09 -1.61
CA LEU A 22 -1.09 9.48 -1.22
C LEU A 22 -2.58 9.83 -1.18
N ALA A 23 -2.99 10.55 -0.15
CA ALA A 23 -4.35 11.02 0.02
C ALA A 23 -4.33 12.52 0.34
N GLY A 24 -5.06 13.29 -0.45
CA GLY A 24 -5.27 14.71 -0.20
C GLY A 24 -6.31 14.95 0.91
N GLU A 25 -6.71 16.21 1.08
CA GLU A 25 -7.70 16.59 2.09
C GLU A 25 -8.97 15.71 2.02
N LYS A 26 -9.48 15.35 3.19
CA LYS A 26 -10.68 14.50 3.34
C LYS A 26 -10.57 13.14 2.63
N GLY A 27 -9.36 12.68 2.31
CA GLY A 27 -9.13 11.40 1.66
C GLY A 27 -9.34 11.39 0.16
N ALA A 28 -9.32 12.56 -0.49
CA ALA A 28 -9.37 12.65 -1.94
C ALA A 28 -8.14 11.97 -2.58
N LEU A 29 -8.32 11.44 -3.80
CA LEU A 29 -7.19 10.97 -4.58
C LEU A 29 -6.31 12.16 -4.98
N ASP A 30 -5.06 12.13 -4.55
CA ASP A 30 -4.05 13.10 -4.96
C ASP A 30 -2.76 12.33 -5.28
N LEU A 31 -2.19 12.61 -6.46
CA LEU A 31 -0.98 11.95 -6.94
C LEU A 31 0.28 12.80 -6.73
N TYR A 32 0.11 14.05 -6.34
CA TYR A 32 1.19 15.03 -6.19
C TYR A 32 1.48 15.36 -4.74
N HIS A 33 0.44 15.64 -3.94
CA HIS A 33 0.60 16.10 -2.56
C HIS A 33 -0.48 15.55 -1.62
N GLY A 34 -0.13 15.36 -0.35
CA GLY A 34 -1.01 14.82 0.66
C GLY A 34 -0.26 13.99 1.69
N GLY A 35 -1.00 13.33 2.57
CA GLY A 35 -0.44 12.40 3.53
C GLY A 35 -0.39 10.97 3.00
N LEU A 36 0.56 10.19 3.52
CA LEU A 36 0.59 8.75 3.35
C LEU A 36 -0.60 8.14 4.08
N ARG A 37 -1.39 7.35 3.35
CA ARG A 37 -2.49 6.56 3.89
C ARG A 37 -2.32 5.11 3.50
N ALA A 38 -2.42 4.22 4.48
CA ALA A 38 -2.42 2.79 4.28
C ALA A 38 -3.71 2.18 4.78
N ARG A 39 -4.30 1.27 4.01
CA ARG A 39 -5.43 0.44 4.45
C ARG A 39 -5.03 -1.02 4.46
N GLY A 40 -5.48 -1.74 5.47
CA GLY A 40 -5.32 -3.19 5.52
C GLY A 40 -6.32 -3.91 4.62
N SER A 41 -6.22 -5.23 4.61
CA SER A 41 -7.00 -6.07 3.68
C SER A 41 -8.51 -6.05 3.95
N GLN A 42 -8.94 -5.63 5.14
CA GLN A 42 -10.36 -5.52 5.53
C GLN A 42 -10.87 -4.08 5.47
N GLY A 43 -10.05 -3.13 5.00
CA GLY A 43 -10.39 -1.72 4.84
C GLY A 43 -10.13 -0.85 6.07
N GLU A 44 -9.60 -1.43 7.14
CA GLU A 44 -9.09 -0.74 8.32
C GLU A 44 -7.97 0.23 7.95
N ILE A 45 -7.91 1.38 8.62
CA ILE A 45 -6.86 2.38 8.38
C ILE A 45 -5.65 2.02 9.25
N LEU A 46 -4.52 1.76 8.60
CA LEU A 46 -3.25 1.40 9.24
C LEU A 46 -2.35 2.64 9.43
N LEU A 47 -2.36 3.54 8.44
CA LEU A 47 -1.70 4.84 8.48
C LEU A 47 -2.70 5.88 7.97
N ASP A 48 -2.77 7.03 8.63
CA ASP A 48 -3.60 8.13 8.17
C ASP A 48 -2.87 9.47 8.22
N ASP A 49 -2.92 10.17 7.10
CA ASP A 49 -2.37 11.52 6.91
C ASP A 49 -0.92 11.69 7.43
N VAL A 50 -0.11 10.65 7.27
CA VAL A 50 1.28 10.65 7.73
C VAL A 50 2.14 11.47 6.77
N ASP A 51 2.96 12.37 7.31
CA ASP A 51 3.92 13.13 6.51
C ASP A 51 4.91 12.19 5.81
N TYR A 52 4.91 12.18 4.48
CA TYR A 52 5.77 11.33 3.67
C TYR A 52 7.27 11.57 3.90
N ARG A 53 7.66 12.72 4.46
CA ARG A 53 9.06 13.01 4.83
C ARG A 53 9.57 12.07 5.93
N GLY A 54 8.66 11.54 6.76
CA GLY A 54 8.94 10.57 7.83
C GLY A 54 8.69 9.12 7.45
N TYR A 55 8.66 8.77 6.15
CA TYR A 55 8.26 7.42 5.72
C TYR A 55 9.11 6.30 6.36
N PHE A 56 10.37 6.58 6.68
CA PHE A 56 11.30 5.62 7.29
C PHE A 56 10.90 5.22 8.71
N ASP A 57 9.98 5.93 9.37
CA ASP A 57 9.43 5.54 10.68
C ASP A 57 8.30 4.49 10.55
N HIS A 58 7.81 4.26 9.33
CA HIS A 58 6.65 3.40 9.06
C HIS A 58 6.93 2.29 8.05
N LEU A 59 7.90 2.49 7.15
CA LEU A 59 8.27 1.54 6.12
C LEU A 59 9.68 0.99 6.36
N ARG A 60 9.82 -0.31 6.16
CA ARG A 60 11.09 -1.03 6.19
C ARG A 60 11.30 -1.74 4.86
N GLU A 61 12.55 -2.03 4.55
CA GLU A 61 12.92 -2.71 3.31
C GLU A 61 13.79 -3.92 3.62
N GLU A 62 13.36 -5.09 3.15
CA GLU A 62 14.15 -6.31 3.25
C GLU A 62 14.91 -6.58 1.95
N VAL A 63 16.09 -7.19 2.08
CA VAL A 63 16.93 -7.63 0.94
C VAL A 63 16.96 -9.15 0.91
N ARG A 64 16.90 -9.72 -0.30
CA ARG A 64 17.03 -11.16 -0.53
C ARG A 64 18.25 -11.43 -1.40
N SER A 65 18.98 -12.52 -1.11
CA SER A 65 20.25 -12.83 -1.79
C SER A 65 20.12 -13.10 -3.30
N TRP A 66 18.92 -13.40 -3.78
CA TRP A 66 18.63 -13.82 -5.15
C TRP A 66 18.08 -12.68 -6.04
N THR A 67 17.93 -11.46 -5.52
CA THR A 67 17.51 -10.31 -6.32
C THR A 67 18.04 -9.01 -5.74
N TYR A 68 18.36 -8.05 -6.60
CA TYR A 68 18.68 -6.68 -6.17
C TYR A 68 17.45 -5.87 -5.79
N MET A 69 16.26 -6.29 -6.23
CA MET A 69 15.02 -5.60 -5.87
C MET A 69 14.71 -5.82 -4.39
N LYS A 70 14.51 -4.73 -3.66
CA LYS A 70 14.11 -4.75 -2.26
C LYS A 70 12.64 -5.15 -2.11
N PHE A 71 12.27 -5.53 -0.90
CA PHE A 71 10.89 -5.84 -0.50
C PHE A 71 10.43 -4.86 0.56
N PRO A 72 9.83 -3.72 0.19
CA PRO A 72 9.26 -2.78 1.15
C PRO A 72 8.03 -3.36 1.85
N PHE A 73 7.89 -3.08 3.15
CA PHE A 73 6.72 -3.45 3.94
C PHE A 73 6.44 -2.42 5.04
N ILE A 74 5.22 -2.42 5.57
CA ILE A 74 4.82 -1.57 6.70
C ILE A 74 5.34 -2.23 7.98
N GLU A 75 6.16 -1.51 8.75
CA GLU A 75 6.81 -2.04 9.96
C GLU A 75 5.81 -2.39 11.06
N ARG A 76 4.75 -1.58 11.17
CA ARG A 76 3.74 -1.71 12.22
C ARG A 76 2.42 -2.14 11.59
N LEU A 77 2.23 -3.46 11.52
CA LEU A 77 0.95 -4.12 11.28
C LEU A 77 0.47 -4.79 12.57
#